data_AF-A0A7K0K324-F1
#
_entry.id   AF-A0A7K0K324-F1
#
_cell.length_a   1.000
_cell.length_b   1.000
_cell.length_c   1.000
_cell.angle_alpha   90.00
_cell.angle_beta   90.00
_cell.angle_gamma   90.00
#
_symmetry.space_group_name_H-M   'P 1'
#
loop_
_entity.id
_entity.type
_entity.pdbx_description
1 polymer ?
#
loop_
_entity_poly.entity_id
_entity_poly.type
_entity_poly.pdbx_seq_one_letter_code
_entity_poly.pdbx_strand_id
1 'polypeptide(L)'
;MSTHNVKRLYISLTPEALNEAALNSEFALIVDKNFLSSRGFSPEEEPRGEELEILEDEALYRAAADSLERQNGSEIPRRVVAVAELGEGFEALPEGEAGQYRLTRPLQFSEVVSYHVDEPEAASYLVEYLQARGDLDLPAPNESPELLSPGDASKSLSAEVSPEVSHEGTAPLAPPDLSAYSELPDLLWFDGTELDLVRQFLAGRP
;
A
#
# COMPACT_ATOMS: atom_id res chain seq x y z
N MET A 1 -31.86 -12.56 -16.11
CA MET A 1 -30.62 -12.83 -15.37
C MET A 1 -30.09 -11.48 -14.95
N SER A 2 -30.20 -11.12 -13.67
CA SER A 2 -29.62 -9.87 -13.18
C SER A 2 -28.11 -10.02 -13.32
N THR A 3 -27.52 -9.32 -14.28
CA THR A 3 -26.08 -9.10 -14.33
C THR A 3 -25.77 -8.29 -13.08
N HIS A 4 -25.37 -8.95 -12.00
CA HIS A 4 -24.68 -8.26 -10.92
C HIS A 4 -23.55 -7.49 -11.58
N ASN A 5 -23.52 -6.17 -11.38
CA ASN A 5 -22.51 -5.29 -11.97
C ASN A 5 -21.21 -5.62 -11.25
N VAL A 6 -20.48 -6.62 -11.76
CA VAL A 6 -19.21 -7.06 -11.19
C VAL A 6 -18.25 -5.88 -11.25
N LYS A 7 -17.67 -5.56 -10.10
CA LYS A 7 -16.67 -4.51 -9.93
C LYS A 7 -15.32 -5.14 -9.68
N ARG A 8 -14.28 -4.51 -10.23
CA ARG A 8 -12.90 -4.79 -9.91
C ARG A 8 -12.52 -3.99 -8.67
N LEU A 9 -11.99 -4.67 -7.66
CA LEU A 9 -11.58 -4.12 -6.39
C LEU A 9 -10.07 -4.24 -6.27
N TYR A 10 -9.40 -3.14 -5.95
CA TYR A 10 -7.97 -3.10 -5.65
C TYR A 10 -7.79 -3.01 -4.14
N ILE A 11 -7.22 -4.04 -3.55
CA ILE A 11 -7.20 -4.26 -2.10
C ILE A 11 -5.75 -4.19 -1.63
N SER A 12 -5.45 -3.19 -0.82
CA SER A 12 -4.14 -3.04 -0.19
C SER A 12 -3.97 -4.07 0.94
N LEU A 13 -2.86 -4.80 0.91
CA LEU A 13 -2.54 -5.84 1.89
C LEU A 13 -1.17 -5.58 2.52
N THR A 14 -0.93 -6.15 3.68
CA THR A 14 0.44 -6.36 4.17
C THR A 14 0.91 -7.77 3.80
N PRO A 15 2.22 -8.06 3.73
CA PRO A 15 2.73 -9.40 3.50
C PRO A 15 2.16 -10.44 4.48
N GLU A 16 1.93 -10.06 5.73
CA GLU A 16 1.40 -10.95 6.79
C GLU A 16 -0.03 -11.39 6.49
N ALA A 17 -0.86 -10.50 5.91
CA ALA A 17 -2.25 -10.77 5.58
C ALA A 17 -2.40 -11.96 4.62
N LEU A 18 -1.38 -12.24 3.79
CA LEU A 18 -1.37 -13.39 2.89
C LEU A 18 -1.28 -14.73 3.63
N ASN A 19 -0.85 -14.76 4.90
CA ASN A 19 -0.76 -15.99 5.69
C ASN A 19 -2.05 -16.29 6.47
N GLU A 20 -3.05 -15.41 6.39
CA GLU A 20 -4.33 -15.60 7.04
C GLU A 20 -5.23 -16.60 6.29
N ALA A 21 -6.37 -16.95 6.89
CA ALA A 21 -7.35 -17.83 6.25
C ALA A 21 -8.18 -17.11 5.18
N ALA A 22 -8.30 -15.78 5.28
CA ALA A 22 -9.02 -14.91 4.35
C ALA A 22 -8.38 -13.52 4.38
N LEU A 23 -8.58 -12.73 3.33
CA LEU A 23 -8.10 -11.37 3.25
C LEU A 23 -9.00 -10.45 4.09
N ASN A 24 -8.42 -9.94 5.17
CA ASN A 24 -9.03 -8.93 6.02
C ASN A 24 -8.45 -7.56 5.66
N SER A 25 -9.06 -6.88 4.70
CA SER A 25 -8.83 -5.44 4.49
C SER A 25 -10.11 -4.69 4.85
N GLU A 26 -9.98 -3.55 5.50
CA GLU A 26 -11.12 -2.68 5.79
C GLU A 26 -11.65 -2.02 4.50
N PHE A 27 -10.75 -1.73 3.56
CA PHE A 27 -11.05 -0.92 2.39
C PHE A 27 -10.55 -1.54 1.08
N ALA A 28 -11.21 -1.16 0.00
CA ALA A 28 -10.83 -1.42 -1.38
C ALA A 28 -11.06 -0.18 -2.24
N LEU A 29 -10.28 -0.06 -3.32
CA LEU A 29 -10.51 0.94 -4.36
C LEU A 29 -11.28 0.34 -5.52
N ILE A 30 -12.19 1.11 -6.10
CA ILE A 30 -12.98 0.77 -7.28
C ILE A 30 -12.94 1.96 -8.23
N VAL A 31 -12.69 1.68 -9.52
CA VAL A 31 -12.79 2.67 -10.60
C VAL A 31 -14.28 2.90 -10.90
N ASP A 32 -14.91 3.78 -10.11
CA ASP A 32 -16.31 4.18 -10.22
C ASP A 32 -16.47 5.63 -10.70
N LYS A 33 -17.70 6.11 -10.88
CA LYS A 33 -17.97 7.48 -11.35
C LYS A 33 -17.32 8.55 -10.48
N ASN A 34 -17.22 8.33 -9.16
CA ASN A 34 -16.57 9.26 -8.25
C ASN A 34 -15.06 9.27 -8.47
N PHE A 35 -14.45 8.08 -8.63
CA PHE A 35 -13.04 7.95 -8.99
C PHE A 35 -12.73 8.69 -10.29
N LEU A 36 -13.48 8.44 -11.37
CA LEU A 36 -13.33 9.12 -12.66
C LEU A 36 -13.38 10.65 -12.51
N SER A 37 -14.41 11.15 -11.81
CA SER A 37 -14.61 12.59 -11.61
C SER A 37 -13.43 13.23 -10.87
N SER A 38 -12.85 12.52 -9.89
CA SER A 38 -11.69 13.00 -9.15
C SER A 38 -10.42 13.12 -10.00
N ARG A 39 -10.42 12.50 -11.18
CA ARG A 39 -9.32 12.48 -12.16
C ARG A 39 -9.58 13.36 -13.38
N GLY A 40 -10.69 14.11 -13.37
CA GLY A 40 -11.06 14.99 -14.48
C GLY A 40 -11.65 14.26 -15.67
N PHE A 41 -11.99 12.97 -15.54
CA PHE A 41 -12.71 12.21 -16.55
C PHE A 41 -14.23 12.44 -16.41
N SER A 42 -14.96 12.31 -17.51
CA SER A 42 -16.42 12.44 -17.52
C SER A 42 -17.07 11.24 -16.80
N PRO A 43 -17.89 11.43 -15.75
CA PRO A 43 -18.58 10.34 -15.07
C PRO A 43 -19.77 9.77 -15.85
N GLU A 44 -20.15 10.41 -16.96
CA GLU A 44 -21.23 9.95 -17.82
C GLU A 44 -20.75 9.05 -18.97
N GLU A 45 -19.44 9.02 -19.21
CA GLU A 45 -18.82 8.17 -20.22
C GLU A 45 -18.11 7.02 -19.52
N GLU A 46 -18.42 5.78 -19.92
CA GLU A 46 -17.65 4.63 -19.45
C GLU A 46 -16.26 4.68 -20.11
N PRO A 47 -15.17 4.68 -19.33
CA PRO A 47 -13.82 4.71 -19.87
C PRO A 47 -13.55 3.40 -20.61
N ARG A 48 -12.80 3.47 -21.71
CA ARG A 48 -12.54 2.32 -22.59
C ARG A 48 -11.10 2.34 -23.10
N GLY A 49 -10.58 1.14 -23.37
CA GLY A 49 -9.22 0.98 -23.88
C GLY A 49 -8.20 1.65 -22.95
N GLU A 50 -7.35 2.49 -23.53
CA GLU A 50 -6.28 3.20 -22.83
C GLU A 50 -6.77 4.04 -21.63
N GLU A 51 -7.93 4.68 -21.71
CA GLU A 51 -8.45 5.47 -20.58
C GLU A 51 -8.78 4.60 -19.37
N LEU A 52 -9.36 3.41 -19.63
CA LEU A 52 -9.65 2.46 -18.56
C LEU A 52 -8.35 1.90 -17.99
N GLU A 53 -7.38 1.55 -18.84
CA GLU A 53 -6.07 1.07 -18.41
C GLU A 53 -5.37 2.08 -17.50
N ILE A 54 -5.35 3.37 -17.87
CA ILE A 54 -4.77 4.45 -17.04
C ILE A 54 -5.45 4.52 -15.67
N LEU A 55 -6.79 4.45 -15.63
CA LEU A 55 -7.55 4.56 -14.38
C LEU A 55 -7.37 3.33 -13.48
N GLU A 56 -7.30 2.14 -14.07
CA GLU A 56 -7.04 0.88 -13.37
C GLU A 56 -5.62 0.84 -12.79
N ASP A 57 -4.64 1.32 -13.56
CA ASP A 57 -3.26 1.45 -13.13
C ASP A 57 -3.13 2.46 -11.97
N GLU A 58 -3.84 3.59 -12.06
CA GLU A 58 -3.87 4.56 -10.98
C GLU A 58 -4.50 3.99 -9.69
N ALA A 59 -5.58 3.21 -9.80
CA ALA A 59 -6.19 2.53 -8.65
C ALA A 59 -5.24 1.48 -8.03
N LEU A 60 -4.51 0.75 -8.87
CA LEU A 60 -3.49 -0.20 -8.45
C LEU A 60 -2.37 0.49 -7.67
N TYR A 61 -1.76 1.55 -8.22
CA TYR A 61 -0.65 2.25 -7.55
C TYR A 61 -1.09 2.96 -6.27
N ARG A 62 -2.34 3.44 -6.20
CA ARG A 62 -2.92 3.91 -4.93
C ARG A 62 -3.04 2.81 -3.90
N ALA A 63 -3.58 1.64 -4.27
CA ALA A 63 -3.65 0.52 -3.34
C ALA A 63 -2.24 0.05 -2.91
N ALA A 64 -1.26 0.16 -3.80
CA ALA A 64 0.13 -0.16 -3.50
C ALA A 64 0.75 0.86 -2.52
N ALA A 65 0.45 2.15 -2.68
CA ALA A 65 0.82 3.20 -1.72
C ALA A 65 0.21 2.93 -0.34
N ASP A 66 -1.10 2.68 -0.26
CA ASP A 66 -1.79 2.35 0.98
C ASP A 66 -1.19 1.09 1.65
N SER A 67 -0.82 0.10 0.85
CA SER A 67 -0.14 -1.12 1.33
C SER A 67 1.17 -0.75 2.03
N LEU A 68 1.96 0.16 1.46
CA LEU A 68 3.23 0.62 2.02
C LEU A 68 3.02 1.39 3.33
N GLU A 69 2.05 2.30 3.36
CA GLU A 69 1.75 3.12 4.55
C GLU A 69 1.32 2.27 5.75
N ARG A 70 0.60 1.16 5.50
CA ARG A 70 0.22 0.19 6.55
C ARG A 70 1.41 -0.57 7.15
N GLN A 71 2.57 -0.52 6.50
CA GLN A 71 3.80 -1.17 6.93
C GLN A 71 4.81 -0.19 7.54
N ASN A 72 4.33 0.97 8.03
CA ASN A 72 5.19 1.92 8.74
C ASN A 72 5.94 1.22 9.90
N GLY A 73 7.27 1.36 9.90
CA GLY A 73 8.17 0.70 10.83
C GLY A 73 8.59 -0.73 10.46
N SER A 74 8.16 -1.26 9.30
CA SER A 74 8.69 -2.52 8.77
C SER A 74 10.14 -2.35 8.32
N GLU A 75 11.01 -3.29 8.70
CA GLU A 75 12.42 -3.32 8.26
C GLU A 75 12.55 -3.57 6.75
N ILE A 76 11.58 -4.29 6.17
CA ILE A 76 11.57 -4.71 4.77
C ILE A 76 10.15 -4.47 4.21
N PRO A 77 9.76 -3.21 3.96
CA PRO A 77 8.44 -2.91 3.45
C PRO A 77 8.23 -3.47 2.04
N ARG A 78 7.01 -3.93 1.75
CA ARG A 78 6.62 -4.48 0.43
C ARG A 78 5.22 -4.06 0.05
N ARG A 79 5.04 -3.47 -1.12
CA ARG A 79 3.73 -3.23 -1.71
C ARG A 79 3.12 -4.57 -2.11
N VAL A 80 1.91 -4.82 -1.60
CA VAL A 80 1.11 -6.01 -1.92
C VAL A 80 -0.32 -5.55 -2.18
N VAL A 81 -0.80 -5.81 -3.39
CA VAL A 81 -2.17 -5.55 -3.79
C VAL A 81 -2.81 -6.83 -4.28
N ALA A 82 -4.01 -7.13 -3.79
CA ALA A 82 -4.88 -8.16 -4.37
C ALA A 82 -5.97 -7.50 -5.21
N VAL A 83 -6.25 -8.04 -6.38
CA VAL A 83 -7.33 -7.61 -7.26
C VAL A 83 -8.42 -8.65 -7.24
N ALA A 84 -9.66 -8.25 -6.96
CA ALA A 84 -10.82 -9.13 -6.91
C ALA A 84 -11.95 -8.64 -7.81
N GLU A 85 -12.80 -9.55 -8.28
CA GLU A 85 -13.96 -9.22 -9.10
C GLU A 85 -15.26 -9.66 -8.40
N LEU A 86 -16.02 -8.70 -7.87
CA LEU A 86 -17.16 -8.97 -7.00
C LEU A 86 -18.43 -8.28 -7.47
N GLY A 87 -19.57 -8.97 -7.33
CA GLY A 87 -20.90 -8.37 -7.52
C GLY A 87 -21.52 -7.79 -6.25
N GLU A 88 -21.01 -8.18 -5.07
CA GLU A 88 -21.50 -7.80 -3.74
C GLU A 88 -20.40 -7.97 -2.68
N GLY A 89 -20.66 -7.56 -1.44
CA GLY A 89 -19.70 -7.68 -0.32
C GLY A 89 -18.87 -6.42 -0.07
N PHE A 90 -19.29 -5.30 -0.62
CA PHE A 90 -18.68 -3.98 -0.45
C PHE A 90 -19.75 -2.89 -0.46
N GLU A 91 -19.49 -1.79 0.24
CA GLU A 91 -20.36 -0.62 0.30
C GLU A 91 -19.58 0.69 0.20
N ALA A 92 -20.18 1.70 -0.42
CA ALA A 92 -19.56 3.01 -0.57
C ALA A 92 -19.43 3.68 0.80
N LEU A 93 -18.31 4.35 1.03
CA LEU A 93 -18.09 5.13 2.24
C LEU A 93 -18.61 6.57 2.06
N PRO A 94 -19.53 7.05 2.90
CA PRO A 94 -20.06 8.42 2.77
C PRO A 94 -19.00 9.52 2.94
N GLU A 95 -17.97 9.25 3.73
CA GLU A 95 -16.87 10.17 4.05
C GLU A 95 -15.51 9.63 3.57
N GLY A 96 -15.52 8.66 2.65
CA GLY A 96 -14.30 8.08 2.09
C GLY A 96 -13.74 8.87 0.91
N GLU A 97 -12.53 8.51 0.50
CA GLU A 97 -11.96 9.03 -0.74
C GLU A 97 -12.77 8.59 -1.99
N ALA A 98 -12.59 9.31 -3.09
CA ALA A 98 -13.18 8.92 -4.37
C ALA A 98 -12.78 7.49 -4.76
N GLY A 99 -13.77 6.66 -5.05
CA GLY A 99 -13.57 5.24 -5.36
C GLY A 99 -13.23 4.35 -4.16
N GLN A 100 -13.25 4.86 -2.92
CA GLN A 100 -13.00 4.06 -1.73
C GLN A 100 -14.28 3.40 -1.20
N TYR A 101 -14.20 2.09 -1.00
CA TYR A 101 -15.30 1.25 -0.52
C TYR A 101 -14.86 0.45 0.70
N ARG A 102 -15.80 0.19 1.61
CA ARG A 102 -15.61 -0.74 2.72
C ARG A 102 -15.95 -2.15 2.29
N LEU A 103 -15.11 -3.12 2.64
CA LEU A 103 -15.47 -4.53 2.54
C LEU A 103 -16.40 -4.90 3.68
N THR A 104 -17.56 -5.48 3.39
CA THR A 104 -18.55 -5.86 4.41
C THR A 104 -18.34 -7.27 4.93
N ARG A 105 -17.37 -7.99 4.36
CA ARG A 105 -16.96 -9.34 4.77
C ARG A 105 -15.49 -9.57 4.41
N PRO A 106 -14.80 -10.49 5.09
CA PRO A 106 -13.52 -11.01 4.64
C PRO A 106 -13.63 -11.61 3.24
N LEU A 107 -12.60 -11.39 2.41
CA LEU A 107 -12.53 -11.93 1.06
C LEU A 107 -11.80 -13.28 1.07
N GLN A 108 -12.36 -14.28 0.41
CA GLN A 108 -11.66 -15.56 0.22
C GLN A 108 -10.60 -15.38 -0.87
N PHE A 109 -9.45 -16.04 -0.71
CA PHE A 109 -8.40 -16.00 -1.74
C PHE A 109 -8.87 -16.53 -3.10
N SER A 110 -9.87 -17.42 -3.14
CA SER A 110 -10.49 -17.89 -4.38
C SER A 110 -11.29 -16.82 -5.14
N GLU A 111 -11.54 -15.67 -4.53
CA GLU A 111 -12.23 -14.52 -5.14
C GLU A 111 -11.24 -13.49 -5.70
N VAL A 112 -9.94 -13.69 -5.47
CA VAL A 112 -8.86 -12.87 -6.02
C VAL A 112 -8.56 -13.37 -7.44
N VAL A 113 -8.47 -12.43 -8.39
CA VAL A 113 -8.13 -12.71 -9.78
C VAL A 113 -6.66 -12.44 -10.10
N SER A 114 -6.00 -11.56 -9.35
CA SER A 114 -4.55 -11.36 -9.44
C SER A 114 -3.95 -10.78 -8.16
N TYR A 115 -2.64 -10.98 -8.00
CA TYR A 115 -1.81 -10.31 -6.99
C TYR A 115 -0.74 -9.48 -7.68
N HIS A 116 -0.42 -8.34 -7.09
CA HIS A 116 0.60 -7.43 -7.56
C HIS A 116 1.54 -7.13 -6.41
N VAL A 117 2.83 -7.42 -6.59
CA VAL A 117 3.85 -7.25 -5.56
C VAL A 117 5.11 -6.62 -6.13
N ASP A 118 5.91 -6.00 -5.28
CA ASP A 118 7.21 -5.46 -5.68
C ASP A 118 8.11 -6.48 -6.38
N GLU A 119 8.86 -6.02 -7.39
CA GLU A 119 10.04 -6.76 -7.85
C GLU A 119 11.06 -6.96 -6.71
N PRO A 120 11.85 -8.06 -6.72
CA PRO A 120 12.82 -8.34 -5.66
C PRO A 120 13.77 -7.18 -5.38
N GLU A 121 14.17 -6.47 -6.44
CA GLU A 121 15.11 -5.35 -6.42
C GLU A 121 14.49 -4.07 -5.84
N ALA A 122 13.15 -3.96 -5.83
CA ALA A 122 12.45 -2.75 -5.38
C ALA A 122 12.56 -2.50 -3.87
N ALA A 123 12.92 -3.54 -3.11
CA ALA A 123 13.10 -3.49 -1.66
C ALA A 123 13.97 -2.34 -1.18
N SER A 124 15.16 -2.21 -1.78
CA SER A 124 16.16 -1.21 -1.38
C SER A 124 15.68 0.20 -1.75
N TYR A 125 15.06 0.35 -2.92
CA TYR A 125 14.48 1.61 -3.37
C TYR A 125 13.36 2.10 -2.46
N LEU A 126 12.50 1.21 -1.97
CA LEU A 126 11.40 1.57 -1.07
C LEU A 126 11.90 2.03 0.30
N VAL A 127 12.94 1.38 0.84
CA VAL A 127 13.56 1.82 2.09
C VAL A 127 14.16 3.21 1.94
N GLU A 128 14.92 3.46 0.87
CA GLU A 128 15.49 4.78 0.58
C GLU A 128 14.40 5.85 0.38
N TYR A 129 13.33 5.51 -0.34
CA TYR A 129 12.19 6.40 -0.58
C TYR A 129 11.49 6.80 0.73
N LEU A 130 11.20 5.84 1.61
CA LEU A 130 10.54 6.11 2.88
C LEU A 130 11.46 6.88 3.85
N GLN A 131 12.77 6.61 3.83
CA GLN A 131 13.76 7.40 4.56
C GLN A 131 13.81 8.86 4.07
N ALA A 132 13.79 9.07 2.75
CA ALA A 132 13.79 10.42 2.16
C ALA A 132 12.53 11.22 2.53
N ARG A 133 11.41 10.54 2.77
CA ARG A 133 10.16 11.14 3.27
C ARG A 133 10.13 11.38 4.78
N GLY A 134 11.08 10.81 5.52
CA GLY A 134 11.09 10.85 6.99
C GLY A 134 10.10 9.87 7.64
N ASP A 135 9.57 8.93 6.87
CA ASP A 135 8.57 7.94 7.31
C ASP A 135 9.25 6.67 7.90
N LEU A 136 10.59 6.58 7.86
CA LEU A 136 11.38 5.51 8.47
C LEU A 136 12.57 6.10 9.23
N ASP A 137 12.53 6.03 10.57
CA ASP A 137 13.65 6.38 11.46
C ASP A 137 14.51 5.14 11.70
N LEU A 138 15.18 4.67 10.63
CA LEU A 138 16.26 3.70 10.78
C LEU A 138 17.54 4.44 11.14
N PRO A 139 18.39 3.89 12.04
CA PRO A 139 19.73 4.42 12.21
C PRO A 139 20.39 4.45 10.83
N ALA A 140 20.96 5.60 10.46
CA ALA A 140 21.69 5.78 9.22
C ALA A 140 22.54 4.53 8.93
N PRO A 141 22.57 4.03 7.68
CA PRO A 141 23.34 2.84 7.34
C PRO A 141 24.76 3.08 7.86
N ASN A 142 25.14 2.26 8.84
CA ASN A 142 26.34 2.40 9.65
C ASN A 142 27.51 2.62 8.68
N GLU A 143 27.99 3.86 8.55
CA GLU A 143 29.24 4.12 7.86
C GLU A 143 30.28 3.23 8.57
N SER A 144 30.96 2.40 7.77
CA SER A 144 31.91 1.37 8.19
C SER A 144 32.60 1.68 9.52
N PRO A 145 32.81 0.68 10.42
CA PRO A 145 33.41 0.93 11.72
C PRO A 145 34.83 1.48 11.54
N GLU A 146 34.98 2.80 11.69
CA GLU A 146 36.29 3.41 11.85
C GLU A 146 36.92 2.82 13.10
N LEU A 147 38.13 2.33 12.90
CA LEU A 147 38.98 1.69 13.88
C LEU A 147 39.04 2.53 15.17
N LEU A 148 38.63 1.90 16.27
CA LEU A 148 38.88 2.34 17.65
C LEU A 148 40.30 2.91 17.80
N SER A 149 40.39 4.23 18.01
CA SER A 149 41.52 4.84 18.70
C SER A 149 41.10 5.15 20.14
N PRO A 150 41.85 4.69 21.15
CA PRO A 150 41.51 4.95 22.54
C PRO A 150 41.98 6.36 22.91
N GLY A 151 41.07 7.21 23.39
CA GLY A 151 41.45 8.59 23.73
C GLY A 151 40.38 9.36 24.47
N ASP A 152 40.49 9.31 25.78
CA ASP A 152 40.06 10.30 26.76
C ASP A 152 38.60 10.44 27.19
N ALA A 153 38.53 10.64 28.50
CA ALA A 153 37.36 10.64 29.34
C ALA A 153 36.82 12.06 29.59
N SER A 154 35.62 12.07 30.17
CA SER A 154 35.04 13.14 31.01
C SER A 154 34.27 14.25 30.27
N LYS A 155 32.94 14.26 30.40
CA LYS A 155 32.24 15.02 31.46
C LYS A 155 30.71 14.83 31.40
N SER A 156 30.15 14.96 32.60
CA SER A 156 28.80 14.69 33.07
C SER A 156 27.70 15.70 32.67
N LEU A 157 26.45 15.30 32.99
CA LEU A 157 25.28 16.10 33.41
C LEU A 157 24.52 16.87 32.29
N SER A 158 23.19 16.86 32.16
CA SER A 158 22.08 16.51 33.06
C SER A 158 20.83 16.10 32.26
N ALA A 159 19.98 15.29 32.87
CA ALA A 159 18.60 15.08 32.47
C ALA A 159 17.72 16.26 32.88
N GLU A 160 16.81 16.67 32.00
CA GLU A 160 15.58 17.38 32.39
C GLU A 160 14.40 16.77 31.62
N VAL A 161 13.37 16.44 32.38
CA VAL A 161 12.10 15.84 31.96
C VAL A 161 11.09 16.97 31.76
N SER A 162 10.29 16.92 30.70
CA SER A 162 8.84 17.15 30.78
C SER A 162 8.12 16.63 29.51
N PRO A 163 6.96 15.96 29.65
CA PRO A 163 6.16 15.50 28.53
C PRO A 163 5.02 16.51 28.26
N GLU A 164 4.91 17.00 27.03
CA GLU A 164 3.66 17.57 26.53
C GLU A 164 3.03 16.57 25.56
N VAL A 165 1.94 15.96 26.03
CA VAL A 165 1.00 15.19 25.21
C VAL A 165 0.14 16.21 24.48
N SER A 166 0.41 16.41 23.20
CA SER A 166 -0.53 17.07 22.29
C SER A 166 -1.27 16.00 21.49
N HIS A 167 -2.52 15.77 21.86
CA HIS A 167 -3.52 15.15 20.99
C HIS A 167 -3.92 16.19 19.94
N GLU A 168 -3.24 16.20 18.80
CA GLU A 168 -3.75 16.86 17.59
C GLU A 168 -4.44 15.83 16.72
N GLY A 169 -5.69 16.13 16.39
CA GLY A 169 -6.56 15.27 15.60
C GLY A 169 -5.94 14.98 14.24
N THR A 170 -5.94 13.70 13.88
CA THR A 170 -5.60 13.24 12.54
C THR A 170 -6.54 13.92 11.55
N ALA A 171 -6.03 14.97 10.89
CA ALA A 171 -6.65 15.50 9.69
C ALA A 171 -6.73 14.36 8.66
N PRO A 172 -7.79 14.29 7.84
CA PRO A 172 -7.82 13.35 6.72
C PRO A 172 -6.57 13.61 5.89
N LEU A 173 -5.72 12.58 5.77
CA LEU A 173 -4.52 12.62 4.96
C LEU A 173 -4.96 13.07 3.56
N ALA A 174 -4.33 14.12 3.04
CA ALA A 174 -4.53 14.47 1.65
C ALA A 174 -4.19 13.22 0.81
N PRO A 175 -4.93 12.94 -0.29
CA PRO A 175 -4.64 11.78 -1.11
C PRO A 175 -3.15 11.79 -1.48
N PRO A 176 -2.46 10.65 -1.40
CA PRO A 176 -1.03 10.58 -1.64
C PRO A 176 -0.71 11.21 -2.99
N ASP A 177 0.31 12.08 -3.02
CA ASP A 177 0.83 12.66 -4.26
C ASP A 177 1.39 11.52 -5.11
N LEU A 178 0.62 11.09 -6.11
CA LEU A 178 0.97 9.96 -6.98
C LEU A 178 2.21 10.24 -7.84
N SER A 179 2.61 11.50 -8.01
CA SER A 179 3.89 11.83 -8.66
C SER A 179 5.09 11.29 -7.88
N ALA A 180 4.95 11.11 -6.57
CA ALA A 180 5.97 10.48 -5.74
C ALA A 180 6.01 8.95 -5.89
N TYR A 181 4.98 8.33 -6.47
CA TYR A 181 4.90 6.88 -6.66
C TYR A 181 5.26 6.45 -8.09
N SER A 182 5.26 7.37 -9.06
CA SER A 182 5.73 7.12 -10.43
C SER A 182 7.24 6.86 -10.55
N GLU A 183 8.01 7.15 -9.49
CA GLU A 183 9.45 6.84 -9.43
C GLU A 183 9.74 5.46 -8.80
N LEU A 184 8.71 4.79 -8.28
CA LEU A 184 8.87 3.45 -7.71
C LEU A 184 8.94 2.39 -8.81
N PRO A 185 9.68 1.29 -8.59
CA PRO A 185 9.72 0.18 -9.53
C PRO A 185 8.33 -0.39 -9.82
N ASP A 186 8.20 -1.09 -10.96
CA ASP A 186 6.93 -1.73 -11.33
C ASP A 186 6.58 -2.89 -10.39
N LEU A 187 5.30 -3.26 -10.41
CA LEU A 187 4.78 -4.40 -9.66
C LEU A 187 4.75 -5.65 -10.56
N LEU A 188 5.26 -6.76 -10.04
CA LEU A 188 5.10 -8.07 -10.64
C LEU A 188 3.65 -8.55 -10.50
N TRP A 189 3.12 -9.05 -11.60
CA TRP A 189 1.79 -9.63 -11.69
C TRP A 189 1.83 -11.15 -11.49
N PHE A 190 0.95 -11.65 -10.63
CA PHE A 190 0.68 -13.06 -10.40
C PHE A 190 -0.82 -13.32 -10.59
N ASP A 191 -1.17 -14.47 -11.15
CA ASP A 191 -2.56 -14.89 -11.26
C ASP A 191 -3.16 -15.21 -9.88
N GLY A 192 -4.49 -15.08 -9.73
CA GLY A 192 -5.19 -15.38 -8.48
C GLY A 192 -4.96 -16.80 -7.94
N THR A 193 -4.62 -17.75 -8.83
CA THR A 193 -4.28 -19.14 -8.47
C THR A 193 -2.85 -19.31 -7.94
N GLU A 194 -2.00 -18.29 -8.06
CA GLU A 194 -0.57 -18.33 -7.74
C GLU A 194 -0.25 -17.83 -6.33
N LEU A 195 -1.23 -17.79 -5.41
CA LEU A 195 -1.05 -17.34 -4.02
C LEU A 195 0.17 -17.97 -3.32
N ASP A 196 0.40 -19.27 -3.51
CA ASP A 196 1.53 -19.96 -2.88
C ASP A 196 2.88 -19.50 -3.46
N LEU A 197 2.94 -19.08 -4.73
CA LEU A 197 4.14 -18.48 -5.32
C LEU A 197 4.36 -17.07 -4.76
N VAL A 198 3.30 -16.27 -4.61
CA VAL A 198 3.38 -14.94 -3.99
C VAL A 198 3.91 -15.04 -2.56
N ARG A 199 3.42 -15.99 -1.76
CA ARG A 199 3.91 -16.24 -0.39
C ARG A 199 5.39 -16.64 -0.36
N GLN A 200 5.81 -17.54 -1.23
CA GLN A 200 7.21 -17.97 -1.35
C GLN A 200 8.12 -16.81 -1.72
N PHE A 201 7.70 -16.05 -2.75
CA PHE A 201 8.38 -14.88 -3.25
C PHE A 201 8.60 -13.83 -2.14
N LEU A 202 7.54 -13.48 -1.40
CA LEU A 202 7.63 -12.50 -0.30
C LEU A 202 8.41 -13.02 0.91
N ALA A 203 8.44 -14.34 1.15
CA ALA A 203 9.25 -14.95 2.20
C ALA A 203 10.76 -15.03 1.84
N GLY A 204 11.16 -14.60 0.64
CA GLY A 204 12.53 -14.75 0.15
C GLY A 204 12.95 -16.20 -0.05
N ARG A 205 11.98 -17.10 -0.28
CA ARG A 205 12.22 -18.53 -0.49
C ARG A 205 11.89 -18.88 -1.95
N PRO A 206 12.87 -19.30 -2.77
CA PRO A 206 12.61 -19.77 -4.12
C PRO A 206 11.88 -21.11 -4.13
#